data_AF-A0A350G3M0-F1
#
_entry.id   AF-A0A350G3M0-F1
#
_cell.length_a   1.000
_cell.length_b   1.000
_cell.length_c   1.000
_cell.angle_alpha   90.00
_cell.angle_beta   90.00
_cell.angle_gamma   90.00
#
_symmetry.space_group_name_H-M   'P 1'
#
loop_
_entity.id
_entity.type
_entity.pdbx_description
1 polymer ?
#
loop_
_entity_poly.entity_id
_entity_poly.type
_entity_poly.pdbx_seq_one_letter_code
_entity_poly.pdbx_strand_id
1 'polypeptide(L)'
;MDSQEIIKTYTKLAIAWGNALNQGDSKIANRLNRKLSKIVLTVEKDKDLSKSVFTPLLDHEDLSVRFSAIVEAFRCGISVQKAERLLKSIVDDPVIDPSVGGVRSMAYIILVEWKKDKSERKIYLGEI
;
A
#
# COMPACT_ATOMS: atom_id res chain seq x y z
N MET A 1 18.66 -11.01 4.42
CA MET A 1 18.61 -9.59 4.04
C MET A 1 18.16 -8.84 5.26
N ASP A 2 18.90 -7.81 5.68
CA ASP A 2 18.52 -7.03 6.85
C ASP A 2 17.24 -6.21 6.56
N SER A 3 16.45 -5.93 7.61
CA SER A 3 15.22 -5.14 7.53
C SER A 3 15.45 -3.76 6.88
N GLN A 4 16.58 -3.12 7.16
CA GLN A 4 16.92 -1.81 6.56
C GLN A 4 17.21 -1.91 5.07
N GLU A 5 17.84 -3.00 4.63
CA GLU A 5 18.12 -3.24 3.22
C GLU A 5 16.84 -3.53 2.44
N ILE A 6 15.91 -4.28 3.05
CA ILE A 6 14.55 -4.51 2.52
C ILE A 6 13.83 -3.18 2.37
N ILE A 7 13.77 -2.37 3.44
CA ILE A 7 13.10 -1.06 3.45
C ILE A 7 13.64 -0.17 2.33
N LYS A 8 14.96 -0.01 2.25
CA LYS A 8 15.60 0.84 1.22
C LYS A 8 15.26 0.38 -0.19
N THR A 9 15.26 -0.93 -0.43
CA THR A 9 14.96 -1.51 -1.75
C THR A 9 13.49 -1.35 -2.10
N TYR A 10 12.61 -1.63 -1.13
CA TYR A 10 11.17 -1.50 -1.28
C TYR A 10 10.77 -0.05 -1.56
N THR A 11 11.28 0.90 -0.79
CA THR A 11 11.06 2.35 -0.98
C THR A 11 11.42 2.78 -2.40
N LYS A 12 12.62 2.44 -2.88
CA LYS A 12 13.04 2.79 -4.25
C LYS A 12 12.10 2.22 -5.31
N LEU A 13 11.66 0.98 -5.14
CA LEU A 13 10.75 0.32 -6.08
C LEU A 13 9.35 0.93 -6.03
N ALA A 14 8.85 1.28 -4.84
CA ALA A 14 7.54 1.90 -4.66
C ALA A 14 7.48 3.31 -5.26
N ILE A 15 8.53 4.11 -5.09
CA ILE A 15 8.66 5.43 -5.74
C ILE A 15 8.65 5.27 -7.26
N ALA A 16 9.51 4.38 -7.79
CA ALA A 16 9.58 4.15 -9.23
C ALA A 16 8.26 3.61 -9.81
N TRP A 17 7.56 2.76 -9.04
CA TRP A 17 6.26 2.22 -9.41
C TRP A 17 5.20 3.33 -9.47
N GLY A 18 5.13 4.18 -8.44
CA GLY A 18 4.21 5.31 -8.40
C GLY A 18 4.44 6.28 -9.56
N ASN A 19 5.70 6.63 -9.84
CA ASN A 19 6.04 7.47 -10.98
C ASN A 19 5.58 6.88 -12.31
N ALA A 20 5.84 5.58 -12.54
CA ALA A 20 5.40 4.90 -13.77
C ALA A 20 3.86 4.88 -13.88
N LEU A 21 3.17 4.66 -12.76
CA LEU A 21 1.71 4.67 -12.71
C LEU A 21 1.14 6.04 -13.04
N ASN A 22 1.69 7.10 -12.45
CA ASN A 22 1.24 8.48 -12.68
C ASN A 22 1.52 8.97 -14.11
N GLN A 23 2.53 8.41 -14.76
CA GLN A 23 2.84 8.67 -16.17
C GLN A 23 2.04 7.78 -17.14
N GLY A 24 1.22 6.86 -16.64
CA GLY A 24 0.47 5.91 -17.48
C GLY A 24 1.31 4.81 -18.11
N ASP A 25 2.58 4.63 -17.71
CA ASP A 25 3.44 3.55 -18.18
C ASP A 25 3.11 2.24 -17.45
N SER A 26 1.99 1.65 -17.85
CA SER A 26 1.49 0.39 -17.29
C SER A 26 2.48 -0.77 -17.42
N LYS A 27 3.32 -0.80 -18.46
CA LYS A 27 4.31 -1.86 -18.67
C LYS A 27 5.41 -1.78 -17.62
N ILE A 28 5.94 -0.58 -17.36
CA ILE A 28 6.95 -0.36 -16.32
C ILE A 28 6.31 -0.56 -14.93
N ALA A 29 5.14 0.01 -14.68
CA ALA A 29 4.44 -0.13 -13.40
C ALA A 29 4.20 -1.62 -13.07
N ASN A 30 3.69 -2.42 -14.01
CA ASN A 30 3.48 -3.86 -13.80
C ASN A 30 4.79 -4.62 -13.52
N ARG A 31 5.88 -4.28 -14.22
CA ARG A 31 7.18 -4.89 -13.98
C ARG A 31 7.71 -4.57 -12.58
N LEU A 32 7.55 -3.33 -12.12
CA LEU A 32 7.97 -2.91 -10.78
C LEU A 32 7.09 -3.52 -9.70
N ASN A 33 5.78 -3.60 -9.93
CA ASN A 33 4.85 -4.26 -9.01
C ASN A 33 5.23 -5.73 -8.80
N ARG A 34 5.58 -6.47 -9.87
CA ARG A 34 6.09 -7.85 -9.73
C ARG A 34 7.34 -7.95 -8.87
N LYS A 35 8.21 -6.93 -8.87
CA LYS A 35 9.40 -6.89 -7.99
C LYS A 35 9.01 -6.61 -6.54
N LEU A 36 8.11 -5.65 -6.30
CA LEU A 36 7.53 -5.39 -4.98
C LEU A 36 6.89 -6.66 -4.41
N SER A 37 6.05 -7.34 -5.18
CA SER A 37 5.40 -8.58 -4.76
C SER A 37 6.40 -9.67 -4.35
N LYS A 38 7.56 -9.79 -5.02
CA LYS A 38 8.61 -10.74 -4.61
C LYS A 38 9.21 -10.44 -3.24
N ILE A 39 9.36 -9.15 -2.91
CA ILE A 39 9.82 -8.72 -1.59
C ILE A 39 8.76 -9.07 -0.56
N VAL A 40 7.50 -8.72 -0.83
CA VAL A 40 6.36 -8.99 0.07
C VAL A 40 6.23 -10.48 0.35
N LEU A 41 6.26 -11.35 -0.67
CA LEU A 41 6.20 -12.81 -0.51
C LEU A 41 7.33 -13.37 0.36
N THR A 42 8.47 -12.67 0.42
CA THR A 42 9.57 -13.05 1.31
C THR A 42 9.30 -12.60 2.74
N VAL A 43 8.86 -11.35 2.89
CA VAL A 43 8.66 -10.69 4.18
C VAL A 43 7.44 -11.24 4.92
N GLU A 44 6.34 -11.53 4.23
CA GLU A 44 5.06 -11.97 4.83
C GLU A 44 5.14 -13.32 5.54
N LYS A 45 6.17 -14.13 5.24
CA LYS A 45 6.43 -15.41 5.92
C LYS A 45 6.84 -15.24 7.37
N ASP A 46 7.33 -14.05 7.73
CA ASP A 46 7.75 -13.68 9.07
C ASP A 46 6.98 -12.44 9.51
N LYS A 47 6.11 -12.61 10.51
CA LYS A 47 5.24 -11.55 11.02
C LYS A 47 6.02 -10.41 11.65
N ASP A 48 7.13 -10.69 12.32
CA ASP A 48 7.94 -9.67 13.00
C ASP A 48 8.81 -8.93 11.99
N LEU A 49 9.34 -9.64 10.98
CA LEU A 49 9.97 -8.99 9.84
C LEU A 49 8.98 -8.09 9.09
N SER A 50 7.76 -8.56 8.84
CA SER A 50 6.71 -7.76 8.19
C SER A 50 6.40 -6.49 8.94
N LYS A 51 6.26 -6.59 10.28
CA LYS A 51 6.04 -5.40 11.12
C LYS A 51 7.22 -4.45 11.07
N SER A 52 8.44 -4.95 11.18
CA SER A 52 9.65 -4.10 11.17
C SER A 52 9.87 -3.40 9.82
N VAL A 53 9.47 -4.02 8.71
CA VAL A 53 9.56 -3.44 7.36
C VAL A 53 8.42 -2.45 7.09
N PHE A 54 7.15 -2.85 7.26
CA PHE A 54 6.03 -2.06 6.75
C PHE A 54 5.51 -0.99 7.72
N THR A 55 5.63 -1.19 9.03
CA THR A 55 5.17 -0.19 10.02
C THR A 55 5.82 1.18 9.84
N PRO A 56 7.16 1.31 9.72
CA PRO A 56 7.77 2.63 9.52
C PRO A 56 7.41 3.26 8.16
N LEU A 57 7.11 2.45 7.15
CA LEU A 57 6.76 2.94 5.81
C LEU A 57 5.36 3.56 5.73
N LEU A 58 4.49 3.31 6.72
CA LEU A 58 3.16 3.93 6.80
C LEU A 58 3.23 5.46 7.00
N ASP A 59 4.33 5.97 7.58
CA ASP A 59 4.54 7.39 7.83
C ASP A 59 5.56 8.03 6.88
N HIS A 60 5.93 7.34 5.80
CA HIS A 60 6.93 7.83 4.84
C HIS A 60 6.47 9.13 4.15
N GLU A 61 7.36 10.02 3.76
CA GLU A 61 6.98 11.28 3.10
C GLU A 61 6.34 11.05 1.72
N ASP A 62 6.96 10.18 0.91
CA ASP A 62 6.48 9.81 -0.42
C ASP A 62 5.13 9.07 -0.37
N LEU A 63 4.16 9.57 -1.15
CA LEU A 63 2.81 9.03 -1.19
C LEU A 63 2.76 7.60 -1.75
N SER A 64 3.58 7.28 -2.75
CA SER A 64 3.62 5.96 -3.38
C SER A 64 4.12 4.92 -2.38
N VAL A 65 5.13 5.28 -1.59
CA VAL A 65 5.65 4.43 -0.52
C VAL A 65 4.60 4.19 0.56
N ARG A 66 3.95 5.26 1.05
CA ARG A 66 2.85 5.13 2.03
C ARG A 66 1.73 4.27 1.51
N PHE A 67 1.27 4.52 0.27
CA PHE A 67 0.22 3.75 -0.36
C PHE A 67 0.58 2.27 -0.46
N SER A 68 1.78 1.94 -0.96
CA SER A 68 2.22 0.54 -1.02
C SER A 68 2.26 -0.10 0.38
N ALA A 69 2.79 0.60 1.39
CA ALA A 69 2.81 0.10 2.77
C ALA A 69 1.40 -0.13 3.35
N ILE A 70 0.42 0.71 3.00
CA ILE A 70 -0.99 0.53 3.39
C ILE A 70 -1.56 -0.76 2.82
N VAL A 71 -1.30 -1.05 1.55
CA VAL A 71 -1.76 -2.29 0.90
C VAL A 71 -1.16 -3.51 1.61
N GLU A 72 0.14 -3.47 1.92
CA GLU A 72 0.78 -4.59 2.62
C GLU A 72 0.35 -4.71 4.08
N ALA A 73 0.03 -3.58 4.73
CA ALA A 73 -0.55 -3.55 6.07
C ALA A 73 -1.90 -4.27 6.13
N PHE A 74 -2.76 -4.10 5.11
CA PHE A 74 -3.99 -4.89 4.99
C PHE A 74 -3.71 -6.36 4.75
N ARG A 75 -2.84 -6.67 3.79
CA ARG A 75 -2.48 -8.06 3.44
C ARG A 75 -1.92 -8.84 4.62
N CYS A 76 -1.03 -8.24 5.39
CA CYS A 76 -0.32 -8.89 6.50
C CYS A 76 -1.04 -8.74 7.85
N GLY A 77 -2.16 -8.01 7.91
CA GLY A 77 -2.88 -7.72 9.16
C GLY A 77 -2.07 -6.86 10.15
N ILE A 78 -1.27 -5.92 9.64
CA ILE A 78 -0.39 -5.05 10.43
C ILE A 78 -0.99 -3.66 10.50
N SER A 79 -1.17 -3.10 11.70
CA SER A 79 -1.60 -1.71 11.89
C SER A 79 -2.85 -1.32 11.06
N VAL A 80 -3.78 -2.27 10.86
CA VAL A 80 -4.90 -2.17 9.90
C VAL A 80 -5.71 -0.88 10.09
N GLN A 81 -6.04 -0.52 11.34
CA GLN A 81 -6.79 0.70 11.64
C GLN A 81 -6.03 1.98 11.26
N LYS A 82 -4.70 1.99 11.43
CA LYS A 82 -3.85 3.10 10.99
C LYS A 82 -3.82 3.16 9.47
N ALA A 83 -3.59 2.03 8.80
CA ALA A 83 -3.57 1.93 7.35
C ALA A 83 -4.89 2.41 6.72
N GLU A 84 -6.03 2.06 7.31
CA GLU A 84 -7.34 2.52 6.85
C GLU A 84 -7.54 4.04 6.99
N ARG A 85 -7.15 4.62 8.13
CA ARG A 85 -7.20 6.08 8.32
C ARG A 85 -6.31 6.81 7.32
N LEU A 86 -5.10 6.29 7.09
CA LEU A 86 -4.17 6.86 6.11
C LEU A 86 -4.73 6.74 4.69
N LEU A 87 -5.28 5.58 4.31
CA LEU A 87 -5.88 5.39 3.00
C LEU A 87 -7.01 6.38 2.74
N LYS A 88 -7.88 6.57 3.73
CA LYS A 88 -8.96 7.56 3.67
C LYS A 88 -8.38 8.97 3.49
N SER A 89 -7.32 9.32 4.21
CA SER A 89 -6.68 10.64 4.08
C SER A 89 -6.10 10.89 2.68
N ILE A 90 -5.57 9.86 2.01
CA ILE A 90 -5.06 9.96 0.63
C ILE A 90 -6.20 10.28 -0.36
N VAL A 91 -7.36 9.65 -0.15
CA VAL A 91 -8.52 9.79 -1.03
C VAL A 91 -9.25 11.11 -0.79
N ASP A 92 -9.41 11.51 0.47
CA ASP A 92 -10.19 12.68 0.88
C ASP A 92 -9.39 13.99 0.79
N ASP A 93 -8.09 13.94 0.51
CA ASP A 93 -7.25 15.13 0.46
C ASP A 93 -7.69 16.06 -0.70
N PRO A 94 -8.15 17.28 -0.38
CA PRO A 94 -8.73 18.20 -1.36
C PRO A 94 -7.69 18.77 -2.34
N VAL A 95 -6.39 18.65 -2.03
CA VAL A 95 -5.33 19.10 -2.91
C VAL A 95 -5.16 18.08 -4.04
N ILE A 96 -5.65 18.44 -5.22
CA ILE A 96 -5.43 17.64 -6.43
C ILE A 96 -4.02 17.93 -6.93
N ASP A 97 -3.05 17.13 -6.48
CA ASP A 97 -1.74 17.07 -7.13
C ASP A 97 -1.84 16.11 -8.34
N PRO A 98 -1.81 16.61 -9.58
CA PRO A 98 -1.91 15.78 -10.77
C PRO A 98 -0.72 14.82 -10.92
N SER A 99 0.42 15.12 -10.29
CA SER A 99 1.61 14.27 -10.34
C SER A 99 1.42 12.92 -9.63
N VAL A 100 0.36 12.78 -8.82
CA VAL A 100 0.02 11.56 -8.08
C VAL A 100 -1.35 10.97 -8.44
N GLY A 101 -1.94 11.40 -9.57
CA GLY A 101 -3.29 11.00 -9.97
C GLY A 101 -3.49 9.48 -10.12
N GLY A 102 -2.47 8.76 -10.60
CA GLY A 102 -2.50 7.31 -10.73
C GLY A 102 -2.54 6.60 -9.37
N VAL A 103 -1.65 6.98 -8.46
CA VAL A 103 -1.61 6.42 -7.09
C VAL A 103 -2.90 6.72 -6.33
N ARG A 104 -3.42 7.95 -6.42
CA ARG A 104 -4.72 8.33 -5.82
C ARG A 104 -5.89 7.51 -6.37
N SER A 105 -5.91 7.25 -7.68
CA SER A 105 -6.94 6.42 -8.30
C SER A 105 -6.91 4.99 -7.76
N MET A 106 -5.71 4.43 -7.59
CA MET A 106 -5.55 3.12 -6.95
C MET A 106 -5.97 3.14 -5.49
N ALA A 107 -5.64 4.19 -4.74
CA ALA A 107 -6.07 4.36 -3.35
C ALA A 107 -7.60 4.36 -3.21
N TYR A 108 -8.29 5.07 -4.10
CA TYR A 108 -9.75 5.07 -4.15
C TYR A 108 -10.32 3.67 -4.41
N ILE A 109 -9.81 2.96 -5.42
CA ILE A 109 -10.24 1.59 -5.74
C ILE A 109 -10.05 0.66 -4.54
N ILE A 110 -8.87 0.66 -3.92
CA ILE A 110 -8.58 -0.17 -2.76
C ILE A 110 -9.51 0.18 -1.58
N LEU A 111 -9.79 1.47 -1.34
CA LEU A 111 -10.70 1.88 -0.26
C LEU A 111 -12.13 1.37 -0.49
N VAL A 112 -12.61 1.42 -1.73
CA VAL A 112 -13.93 0.90 -2.11
C VAL A 112 -13.99 -0.61 -1.89
N GLU A 113 -13.02 -1.36 -2.41
CA GLU A 113 -12.98 -2.83 -2.28
C GLU A 113 -12.82 -3.27 -0.81
N TRP A 114 -12.01 -2.56 -0.03
CA TRP A 114 -11.85 -2.82 1.40
C TRP A 114 -13.15 -2.63 2.18
N LYS A 115 -13.91 -1.56 1.88
CA LYS A 115 -15.21 -1.32 2.51
C LYS A 115 -16.24 -2.39 2.14
N LYS A 116 -16.21 -2.89 0.90
CA LYS A 116 -17.07 -4.01 0.46
C LYS A 116 -16.78 -5.28 1.25
N ASP A 117 -15.52 -5.73 1.29
CA ASP A 117 -15.12 -6.93 2.05
C ASP A 117 -15.52 -6.84 3.52
N LYS A 118 -15.33 -5.67 4.15
CA LYS A 118 -15.79 -5.43 5.53
C LYS A 118 -17.30 -5.56 5.69
N SER A 119 -18.08 -5.02 4.77
CA SER A 119 -19.55 -5.08 4.83
C SER A 119 -20.04 -6.53 4.67
N GLU A 120 -19.44 -7.28 3.75
CA GLU A 120 -19.74 -8.70 3.55
C GLU A 120 -19.40 -9.52 4.80
N ARG A 121 -18.23 -9.32 5.40
CA ARG A 121 -17.85 -10.00 6.65
C ARG A 121 -18.80 -9.70 7.82
N LYS A 122 -19.30 -8.46 7.95
CA LYS A 122 -20.29 -8.11 8.98
C LYS A 122 -21.63 -8.84 8.78
N ILE A 123 -22.07 -8.97 7.52
CA ILE A 123 -23.29 -9.71 7.17
C ILE A 123 -23.14 -11.19 7.55
N TYR A 124 -21.99 -11.80 7.26
CA TYR A 124 -21.74 -13.21 7.60
C TYR A 124 -21.55 -13.48 9.10
N LEU A 125 -21.13 -12.48 9.88
CA LEU A 125 -20.92 -12.61 11.33
C LEU A 125 -22.14 -12.21 12.18
N GLY A 126 -23.25 -11.80 11.56
CA GLY A 126 -24.50 -11.50 12.26
C GLY A 126 -24.48 -10.23 13.13
N GLU A 127 -23.57 -9.30 12.86
CA GLU A 127 -23.41 -8.06 13.63
C GLU A 127 -24.23 -6.88 13.03
N ILE A 128 -25.55 -7.06 12.88
CA ILE A 128 -26.48 -5.98 12.49
C ILE A 128 -27.51 -5.77 13.60
#